data_AF-A0A512NGH3-F1
#
_entry.id   AF-A0A512NGH3-F1
#
_cell.length_a   1.000
_cell.length_b   1.000
_cell.length_c   1.000
_cell.angle_alpha   90.00
_cell.angle_beta   90.00
_cell.angle_gamma   90.00
#
_symmetry.space_group_name_H-M   'P 1'
#
loop_
_entity.id
_entity.type
_entity.pdbx_description
1 polymer ?
#
loop_
_entity_poly.entity_id
_entity_poly.type
_entity_poly.pdbx_seq_one_letter_code
_entity_poly.pdbx_strand_id
1 'polypeptide(L)'
;MNVVGSQRPLAPLYRQDERFDISAAGLLEWYRSDCFRRAAAFYAGYPERSIFADNGRALMHHLIVMLRPERLLEIGTMYAGTTEVLARAVWEAGRGHVETLDPYGADRCPALIAEFLPELRERVTYRPRSSAIHLDQVIAGGGFYDFVLIDGSHELEFAAFDLECSARVMRPNGIIVLDNIEQVGPRFATTQFLERHPEWIDVAGVVGKVDANRPLARPTPSFPDCFNFLLQAPPYYLVGGVPRSFGNQPVDGGEVAGIELDLAAPADGVLHVQAIVRTFGVIPAEELSETAELPLRAGPGPVKVPLPRPVRSRISDRDGLDRRVEITIAFTNGALKLKAPPTFYPVRPR
;
A
#
# COMPACT_ATOMS: atom_id res chain seq x y z
N MET A 1 3.92 -32.92 -13.83
CA MET A 1 5.30 -33.15 -13.38
C MET A 1 5.41 -32.57 -11.98
N ASN A 2 5.74 -33.41 -10.99
CA ASN A 2 5.92 -32.96 -9.61
C ASN A 2 7.25 -32.23 -9.49
N VAL A 3 7.25 -30.91 -9.70
CA VAL A 3 8.37 -30.07 -9.29
C VAL A 3 8.15 -29.79 -7.80
N VAL A 4 8.48 -30.75 -6.95
CA VAL A 4 8.68 -30.46 -5.53
C VAL A 4 9.98 -29.65 -5.48
N GLY A 5 9.85 -28.33 -5.60
CA GLY A 5 10.99 -27.43 -5.54
C GLY A 5 11.71 -27.63 -4.21
N SER A 6 13.01 -27.93 -4.26
CA SER A 6 13.85 -28.09 -3.06
C SER A 6 13.74 -26.82 -2.20
N GLN A 7 12.97 -26.90 -1.12
CA GLN A 7 12.84 -25.79 -0.18
C GLN A 7 14.16 -25.59 0.55
N ARG A 8 14.66 -24.35 0.54
CA ARG A 8 15.83 -23.99 1.33
C ARG A 8 15.43 -23.84 2.81
N PRO A 9 16.26 -24.26 3.76
CA PRO A 9 15.96 -24.12 5.19
C PRO A 9 15.73 -22.66 5.57
N LEU A 10 14.96 -22.43 6.64
CA LEU A 10 14.82 -21.10 7.23
C LEU A 10 16.09 -20.74 7.99
N ALA A 11 16.75 -19.69 7.55
CA ALA A 11 17.90 -19.10 8.23
C ALA A 11 17.90 -17.60 7.92
N PRO A 12 18.17 -16.73 8.91
CA PRO A 12 18.31 -15.31 8.66
C PRO A 12 19.43 -15.04 7.63
N LEU A 13 19.11 -14.23 6.63
CA LEU A 13 20.07 -13.70 5.67
C LEU A 13 20.74 -12.43 6.20
N TYR A 14 20.22 -11.80 7.25
CA TYR A 14 20.74 -10.58 7.87
C TYR A 14 21.24 -10.84 9.29
N ARG A 15 22.35 -10.19 9.63
CA ARG A 15 22.84 -10.08 10.99
C ARG A 15 22.08 -8.98 11.74
N GLN A 16 22.10 -9.05 13.07
CA GLN A 16 21.34 -8.12 13.90
C GLN A 16 21.76 -6.65 13.73
N ASP A 17 23.03 -6.41 13.39
CA ASP A 17 23.68 -5.10 13.22
C ASP A 17 23.63 -4.57 11.78
N GLU A 18 23.28 -5.39 10.79
CA GLU A 18 23.21 -4.97 9.38
C GLU A 18 21.93 -4.15 9.14
N ARG A 19 22.09 -2.83 8.97
CA ARG A 19 21.02 -1.89 8.63
C ARG A 19 21.46 -0.99 7.50
N PHE A 20 20.55 -0.75 6.57
CA PHE A 20 20.76 0.11 5.42
C PHE A 20 19.52 0.97 5.21
N ASP A 21 19.72 2.22 4.83
CA ASP A 21 18.61 3.11 4.52
C ASP A 21 17.96 2.75 3.19
N ILE A 22 16.63 2.84 3.11
CA ILE A 22 15.89 2.71 1.84
C ILE A 22 15.99 4.05 1.10
N SER A 23 17.15 4.30 0.52
CA SER A 23 17.47 5.47 -0.31
C SER A 23 18.42 5.06 -1.42
N ALA A 24 18.62 5.90 -2.45
CA ALA A 24 19.60 5.64 -3.50
C ALA A 24 21.00 5.30 -2.94
N ALA A 25 21.46 6.04 -1.92
CA ALA A 25 22.76 5.83 -1.30
C ALA A 25 22.81 4.54 -0.47
N GLY A 26 21.79 4.29 0.35
CA GLY A 26 21.73 3.10 1.21
C GLY A 26 21.56 1.80 0.41
N LEU A 27 20.80 1.83 -0.69
CA LEU A 27 20.71 0.70 -1.62
C LEU A 27 22.05 0.42 -2.31
N LEU A 28 22.78 1.44 -2.72
CA LEU A 28 24.11 1.28 -3.32
C LEU A 28 25.13 0.75 -2.29
N GLU A 29 25.06 1.21 -1.06
CA GLU A 29 25.85 0.69 0.05
C GLU A 29 25.55 -0.79 0.29
N TRP A 30 24.26 -1.15 0.37
CA TRP A 30 23.83 -2.53 0.51
C TRP A 30 24.34 -3.39 -0.64
N TYR A 31 24.17 -2.98 -1.90
CA TYR A 31 24.65 -3.71 -3.08
C TYR A 31 26.17 -4.03 -3.04
N ARG A 32 26.97 -3.16 -2.40
CA ARG A 32 28.42 -3.36 -2.26
C ARG A 32 28.81 -4.25 -1.08
N SER A 33 27.88 -4.50 -0.16
CA SER A 33 28.12 -5.21 1.10
C SER A 33 28.24 -6.74 0.95
N ASP A 34 28.79 -7.39 1.98
CA ASP A 34 28.72 -8.85 2.13
C ASP A 34 27.28 -9.35 2.34
N CYS A 35 26.42 -8.51 2.91
CA CYS A 35 25.02 -8.82 3.14
C CYS A 35 24.29 -9.06 1.81
N PHE A 36 24.47 -8.18 0.82
CA PHE A 36 23.90 -8.37 -0.51
C PHE A 36 24.44 -9.64 -1.18
N ARG A 37 25.76 -9.87 -1.17
CA ARG A 37 26.36 -11.07 -1.76
C ARG A 37 25.75 -12.35 -1.20
N ARG A 38 25.54 -12.40 0.12
CA ARG A 38 24.90 -13.53 0.81
C ARG A 38 23.43 -13.71 0.40
N ALA A 39 22.66 -12.62 0.36
CA ALA A 39 21.26 -12.67 -0.05
C ALA A 39 21.10 -13.07 -1.53
N ALA A 40 21.90 -12.49 -2.43
CA ALA A 40 21.92 -12.83 -3.85
C ALA A 40 22.30 -14.30 -4.08
N ALA A 41 23.34 -14.80 -3.39
CA ALA A 41 23.71 -16.22 -3.46
C ALA A 41 22.59 -17.14 -2.93
N PHE A 42 21.87 -16.72 -1.90
CA PHE A 42 20.71 -17.46 -1.39
C PHE A 42 19.55 -17.49 -2.40
N TYR A 43 19.33 -16.42 -3.15
CA TYR A 43 18.27 -16.39 -4.15
C TYR A 43 18.72 -16.87 -5.52
N ALA A 44 20.00 -17.17 -5.77
CA ALA A 44 20.46 -17.73 -7.04
C ALA A 44 19.67 -18.99 -7.44
N GLY A 45 18.84 -18.87 -8.49
CA GLY A 45 17.97 -19.94 -9.00
C GLY A 45 16.87 -20.43 -8.03
N TYR A 46 16.58 -19.69 -6.96
CA TYR A 46 15.58 -20.06 -5.96
C TYR A 46 14.63 -18.91 -5.58
N PRO A 47 13.33 -19.16 -5.37
CA PRO A 47 12.65 -20.40 -5.72
C PRO A 47 12.53 -20.53 -7.24
N GLU A 48 12.68 -21.74 -7.77
CA GLU A 48 12.71 -22.03 -9.22
C GLU A 48 11.45 -21.53 -9.95
N ARG A 49 10.32 -21.51 -9.25
CA ARG A 49 9.04 -21.04 -9.77
C ARG A 49 8.85 -19.51 -9.72
N SER A 50 9.84 -18.76 -9.22
CA SER A 50 9.84 -17.29 -9.33
C SER A 50 10.52 -16.89 -10.62
N ILE A 51 9.80 -16.14 -11.45
CA ILE A 51 10.33 -15.56 -12.69
C ILE A 51 11.12 -14.28 -12.46
N PHE A 52 11.14 -13.75 -11.23
CA PHE A 52 11.96 -12.59 -10.87
C PHE A 52 13.45 -12.90 -11.03
N ALA A 53 14.24 -11.91 -11.42
CA ALA A 53 15.69 -12.01 -11.37
C ALA A 53 16.20 -12.28 -9.94
N ASP A 54 17.33 -12.98 -9.81
CA ASP A 54 17.90 -13.34 -8.49
C ASP A 54 18.13 -12.10 -7.61
N ASN A 55 18.67 -11.02 -8.19
CA ASN A 55 18.87 -9.75 -7.49
C ASN A 55 17.56 -9.06 -7.14
N GLY A 56 16.50 -9.23 -7.95
CA GLY A 56 15.16 -8.74 -7.65
C GLY A 56 14.57 -9.43 -6.42
N ARG A 57 14.73 -10.75 -6.32
CA ARG A 57 14.31 -11.52 -5.13
C ARG A 57 15.09 -11.10 -3.89
N ALA A 58 16.40 -10.90 -4.00
CA ALA A 58 17.23 -10.38 -2.91
C ALA A 58 16.80 -8.97 -2.49
N LEU A 59 16.48 -8.09 -3.44
CA LEU A 59 15.98 -6.73 -3.20
C LEU A 59 14.64 -6.76 -2.46
N MET A 60 13.69 -7.60 -2.88
CA MET A 60 12.39 -7.70 -2.19
C MET A 60 12.58 -8.12 -0.75
N HIS A 61 13.43 -9.12 -0.51
CA HIS A 61 13.76 -9.55 0.83
C HIS A 61 14.37 -8.40 1.64
N HIS A 62 15.37 -7.70 1.07
CA HIS A 62 16.03 -6.57 1.72
C HIS A 62 15.05 -5.49 2.17
N LEU A 63 14.20 -5.03 1.25
CA LEU A 63 13.24 -3.96 1.53
C LEU A 63 12.31 -4.34 2.67
N ILE A 64 11.82 -5.59 2.70
CA ILE A 64 10.93 -6.08 3.76
C ILE A 64 11.65 -6.19 5.11
N VAL A 65 12.90 -6.66 5.14
CA VAL A 65 13.66 -6.75 6.41
C VAL A 65 14.02 -5.38 6.97
N MET A 66 14.34 -4.41 6.10
CA MET A 66 14.62 -3.02 6.53
C MET A 66 13.35 -2.30 6.96
N LEU A 67 12.25 -2.42 6.20
CA LEU A 67 10.98 -1.74 6.45
C LEU A 67 10.19 -2.37 7.62
N ARG A 68 10.30 -3.69 7.77
CA ARG A 68 9.54 -4.51 8.74
C ARG A 68 8.02 -4.28 8.65
N PRO A 69 7.42 -4.46 7.46
CA PRO A 69 6.01 -4.17 7.22
C PRO A 69 5.10 -5.04 8.11
N GLU A 70 3.97 -4.49 8.52
CA GLU A 70 2.88 -5.24 9.15
C GLU A 70 2.00 -5.91 8.10
N ARG A 71 1.71 -5.20 7.01
CA ARG A 71 0.88 -5.70 5.92
C ARG A 71 1.55 -5.46 4.59
N LEU A 72 1.64 -6.54 3.81
CA LEU A 72 2.23 -6.55 2.49
C LEU A 72 1.21 -7.06 1.47
N LEU A 73 1.12 -6.38 0.33
CA LEU A 73 0.28 -6.81 -0.79
C LEU A 73 1.15 -7.22 -1.99
N GLU A 74 0.85 -8.36 -2.59
CA GLU A 74 1.36 -8.79 -3.89
C GLU A 74 0.20 -8.84 -4.89
N ILE A 75 0.30 -8.04 -5.95
CA ILE A 75 -0.62 -8.08 -7.09
C ILE A 75 0.06 -8.87 -8.20
N GLY A 76 -0.43 -10.09 -8.46
CA GLY A 76 0.18 -11.04 -9.39
C GLY A 76 0.91 -12.17 -8.67
N THR A 77 0.19 -13.23 -8.28
CA THR A 77 0.81 -14.41 -7.64
C THR A 77 1.51 -15.34 -8.63
N MET A 78 0.91 -15.56 -9.80
CA MET A 78 1.34 -16.53 -10.81
C MET A 78 1.64 -17.93 -10.23
N TYR A 79 2.92 -18.31 -10.09
CA TYR A 79 3.36 -19.61 -9.53
C TYR A 79 3.78 -19.52 -8.05
N ALA A 80 3.43 -18.44 -7.36
CA ALA A 80 3.72 -18.21 -5.94
C ALA A 80 5.23 -18.30 -5.59
N GLY A 81 6.12 -18.09 -6.56
CA GLY A 81 7.55 -18.07 -6.34
C GLY A 81 7.98 -16.81 -5.60
N THR A 82 7.54 -15.66 -6.10
CA THR A 82 7.79 -14.36 -5.46
C THR A 82 7.08 -14.29 -4.10
N THR A 83 5.86 -14.83 -3.98
CA THR A 83 5.18 -14.98 -2.69
C THR A 83 6.03 -15.69 -1.63
N GLU A 84 6.78 -16.76 -1.97
CA GLU A 84 7.68 -17.44 -1.01
C GLU A 84 8.86 -16.55 -0.61
N VAL A 85 9.38 -15.74 -1.53
CA VAL A 85 10.42 -14.74 -1.23
C VAL A 85 9.89 -13.72 -0.21
N LEU A 86 8.69 -13.18 -0.44
CA LEU A 86 8.03 -12.22 0.43
C LEU A 86 7.73 -12.84 1.82
N ALA A 87 7.18 -14.06 1.84
CA ALA A 87 6.88 -14.81 3.07
C ALA A 87 8.14 -15.07 3.91
N ARG A 88 9.25 -15.41 3.26
CA ARG A 88 10.55 -15.60 3.93
C ARG A 88 11.08 -14.30 4.52
N ALA A 89 10.92 -13.19 3.81
CA ALA A 89 11.38 -11.90 4.29
C ALA A 89 10.56 -11.40 5.49
N VAL A 90 9.22 -11.59 5.51
CA VAL A 90 8.40 -11.27 6.71
C VAL A 90 8.67 -12.24 7.86
N TRP A 91 9.01 -13.50 7.58
CA TRP A 91 9.49 -14.43 8.60
C TRP A 91 10.75 -13.89 9.27
N GLU A 92 11.74 -13.49 8.47
CA GLU A 92 13.00 -12.95 8.97
C GLU A 92 12.87 -11.61 9.67
N ALA A 93 12.01 -10.71 9.17
CA ALA A 93 11.66 -9.46 9.84
C ALA A 93 10.97 -9.67 11.20
N GLY A 94 10.56 -10.90 11.51
CA GLY A 94 9.90 -11.31 12.75
C GLY A 94 8.46 -10.81 12.88
N ARG A 95 7.91 -10.20 11.82
CA ARG A 95 6.55 -9.66 11.78
C ARG A 95 6.07 -9.50 10.34
N GLY A 96 4.77 -9.32 10.19
CA GLY A 96 4.14 -9.00 8.92
C GLY A 96 3.41 -10.18 8.30
N HIS A 97 2.54 -9.86 7.34
CA HIS A 97 1.72 -10.81 6.63
C HIS A 97 1.61 -10.43 5.15
N VAL A 98 1.69 -11.43 4.27
CA VAL A 98 1.58 -11.28 2.82
C VAL A 98 0.17 -11.62 2.38
N GLU A 99 -0.54 -10.65 1.82
CA GLU A 99 -1.74 -10.87 1.04
C GLU A 99 -1.35 -10.93 -0.43
N THR A 100 -1.68 -12.01 -1.14
CA THR A 100 -1.33 -12.18 -2.55
C THR A 100 -2.56 -12.46 -3.41
N LEU A 101 -2.61 -11.83 -4.58
CA LEU A 101 -3.78 -11.80 -5.47
C LEU A 101 -3.45 -12.39 -6.84
N ASP A 102 -4.31 -13.31 -7.30
CA ASP A 102 -4.32 -13.75 -8.69
C ASP A 102 -5.76 -14.18 -9.08
N PRO A 103 -6.46 -13.45 -9.98
CA PRO A 103 -7.82 -13.82 -10.38
C PRO A 103 -7.89 -15.16 -11.13
N TYR A 104 -6.78 -15.66 -11.66
CA TYR A 104 -6.71 -16.89 -12.46
C TYR A 104 -5.98 -18.03 -11.75
N GLY A 105 -5.49 -17.80 -10.53
CA GLY A 105 -4.68 -18.76 -9.79
C GLY A 105 -5.46 -19.69 -8.86
N ALA A 106 -6.80 -19.65 -8.86
CA ALA A 106 -7.63 -20.34 -7.86
C ALA A 106 -7.32 -21.84 -7.74
N ASP A 107 -7.10 -22.51 -8.87
CA ASP A 107 -6.79 -23.94 -8.91
C ASP A 107 -5.28 -24.25 -8.72
N ARG A 108 -4.42 -23.25 -8.88
CA ARG A 108 -2.95 -23.41 -8.91
C ARG A 108 -2.28 -22.96 -7.62
N CYS A 109 -2.51 -21.71 -7.23
CA CYS A 109 -1.78 -21.04 -6.15
C CYS A 109 -1.99 -21.71 -4.78
N PRO A 110 -3.20 -22.14 -4.38
CA PRO A 110 -3.38 -22.80 -3.08
C PRO A 110 -2.53 -24.07 -2.92
N ALA A 111 -2.42 -24.89 -3.98
CA ALA A 111 -1.60 -26.10 -3.93
C ALA A 111 -0.10 -25.75 -3.79
N LEU A 112 0.39 -24.79 -4.57
CA LEU A 112 1.78 -24.33 -4.50
C LEU A 112 2.13 -23.70 -3.14
N ILE A 113 1.21 -22.91 -2.56
CA ILE A 113 1.38 -22.30 -1.24
C ILE A 113 1.29 -23.35 -0.13
N ALA A 114 0.46 -24.40 -0.30
CA ALA A 114 0.38 -25.49 0.66
C ALA A 114 1.70 -26.27 0.80
N GLU A 115 2.52 -26.27 -0.25
CA GLU A 115 3.85 -26.86 -0.25
C GLU A 115 4.85 -26.06 0.59
N PHE A 116 4.65 -24.76 0.83
CA PHE A 116 5.59 -23.91 1.58
C PHE A 116 5.90 -24.50 2.97
N LEU A 117 7.10 -24.20 3.49
CA LEU A 117 7.41 -24.48 4.90
C LEU A 117 6.28 -23.92 5.80
N PRO A 118 5.82 -24.65 6.83
CA PRO A 118 4.69 -24.25 7.65
C PRO A 118 4.77 -22.82 8.16
N GLU A 119 5.95 -22.39 8.61
CA GLU A 119 6.22 -21.06 9.15
C GLU A 119 6.11 -19.95 8.11
N LEU A 120 6.34 -20.26 6.82
CA LEU A 120 6.12 -19.32 5.72
C LEU A 120 4.66 -19.29 5.31
N ARG A 121 4.01 -20.47 5.25
CA ARG A 121 2.61 -20.61 4.86
C ARG A 121 1.68 -19.85 5.80
N GLU A 122 1.97 -19.86 7.10
CA GLU A 122 1.21 -19.11 8.12
C GLU A 122 1.24 -17.59 7.91
N ARG A 123 2.21 -17.08 7.14
CA ARG A 123 2.37 -15.65 6.83
C ARG A 123 1.73 -15.23 5.52
N VAL A 124 0.99 -16.13 4.86
CA VAL A 124 0.43 -15.88 3.53
C VAL A 124 -1.09 -16.04 3.55
N THR A 125 -1.78 -15.10 2.90
CA THR A 125 -3.18 -15.26 2.53
C THR A 125 -3.33 -15.05 1.04
N TYR A 126 -3.74 -16.11 0.35
CA TYR A 126 -4.08 -16.05 -1.05
C TYR A 126 -5.53 -15.64 -1.26
N ARG A 127 -5.78 -14.78 -2.27
CA ARG A 127 -7.13 -14.36 -2.66
C ARG A 127 -7.31 -14.52 -4.18
N PRO A 128 -8.23 -15.38 -4.65
CA PRO A 128 -8.49 -15.56 -6.08
C PRO A 128 -9.37 -14.43 -6.63
N ARG A 129 -8.84 -13.21 -6.74
CA ARG A 129 -9.57 -12.03 -7.21
C ARG A 129 -8.63 -11.01 -7.85
N SER A 130 -9.21 -10.14 -8.66
CA SER A 130 -8.48 -9.01 -9.24
C SER A 130 -8.10 -7.98 -8.18
N SER A 131 -7.04 -7.22 -8.47
CA SER A 131 -6.63 -6.06 -7.69
C SER A 131 -7.75 -5.03 -7.55
N ALA A 132 -8.54 -4.80 -8.59
CA ALA A 132 -9.66 -3.85 -8.56
C ALA A 132 -10.68 -4.16 -7.46
N ILE A 133 -11.13 -5.42 -7.36
CA ILE A 133 -12.08 -5.83 -6.31
C ILE A 133 -11.42 -5.75 -4.94
N HIS A 134 -10.15 -6.15 -4.84
CA HIS A 134 -9.46 -6.18 -3.56
C HIS A 134 -9.17 -4.78 -3.02
N LEU A 135 -8.60 -3.89 -3.84
CA LEU A 135 -8.26 -2.52 -3.46
C LEU A 135 -9.51 -1.71 -3.15
N ASP A 136 -10.60 -1.89 -3.90
CA ASP A 136 -11.90 -1.28 -3.56
C ASP A 136 -12.36 -1.68 -2.15
N GLN A 137 -12.27 -2.96 -1.79
CA GLN A 137 -12.62 -3.43 -0.44
C GLN A 137 -11.69 -2.88 0.64
N VAL A 138 -10.38 -2.81 0.38
CA VAL A 138 -9.41 -2.26 1.34
C VAL A 138 -9.67 -0.76 1.54
N ILE A 139 -9.90 0.00 0.47
CA ILE A 139 -10.25 1.42 0.51
C ILE A 139 -11.56 1.60 1.28
N ALA A 140 -12.60 0.84 0.93
CA ALA A 140 -13.90 0.93 1.57
C ALA A 140 -13.86 0.57 3.06
N GLY A 141 -12.94 -0.28 3.49
CA GLY A 141 -12.73 -0.64 4.90
C GLY A 141 -11.70 0.21 5.64
N GLY A 142 -11.11 1.23 5.00
CA GLY A 142 -10.06 2.06 5.61
C GLY A 142 -8.77 1.30 5.95
N GLY A 143 -8.48 0.23 5.21
CA GLY A 143 -7.27 -0.58 5.40
C GLY A 143 -6.05 0.04 4.73
N PHE A 144 -4.87 -0.27 5.27
CA PHE A 144 -3.59 0.21 4.73
C PHE A 144 -2.54 -0.91 4.60
N TYR A 145 -1.59 -0.70 3.70
CA TYR A 145 -0.39 -1.50 3.48
C TYR A 145 0.88 -0.70 3.74
N ASP A 146 1.93 -1.38 4.18
CA ASP A 146 3.26 -0.81 4.33
C ASP A 146 4.12 -1.09 3.09
N PHE A 147 3.81 -2.17 2.38
CA PHE A 147 4.53 -2.58 1.18
C PHE A 147 3.55 -3.13 0.13
N VAL A 148 3.73 -2.75 -1.13
CA VAL A 148 2.99 -3.32 -2.26
C VAL A 148 3.95 -3.69 -3.39
N LEU A 149 3.85 -4.92 -3.89
CA LEU A 149 4.44 -5.36 -5.15
C LEU A 149 3.37 -5.37 -6.24
N ILE A 150 3.65 -4.71 -7.37
CA ILE A 150 2.82 -4.70 -8.57
C ILE A 150 3.55 -5.49 -9.66
N ASP A 151 3.06 -6.70 -9.93
CA ASP A 151 3.52 -7.65 -10.96
C ASP A 151 2.30 -8.32 -11.64
N GLY A 152 1.31 -7.48 -11.96
CA GLY A 152 0.03 -7.90 -12.53
C GLY A 152 0.02 -7.85 -14.06
N SER A 153 -1.00 -7.18 -14.60
CA SER A 153 -1.03 -6.87 -16.04
C SER A 153 -0.06 -5.73 -16.34
N HIS A 154 0.74 -5.89 -17.40
CA HIS A 154 1.69 -4.86 -17.86
C HIS A 154 1.12 -3.93 -18.93
N GLU A 155 -0.19 -4.01 -19.17
CA GLU A 155 -0.91 -2.99 -19.94
C GLU A 155 -1.01 -1.70 -19.12
N LEU A 156 -0.86 -0.55 -19.79
CA LEU A 156 -0.71 0.75 -19.15
C LEU A 156 -1.87 1.09 -18.19
N GLU A 157 -3.11 0.85 -18.62
CA GLU A 157 -4.31 1.17 -17.87
C GLU A 157 -4.40 0.37 -16.56
N PHE A 158 -3.96 -0.89 -16.60
CA PHE A 158 -3.99 -1.77 -15.43
C PHE A 158 -2.86 -1.42 -14.46
N ALA A 159 -1.64 -1.21 -14.96
CA ALA A 159 -0.52 -0.78 -14.12
C ALA A 159 -0.78 0.59 -13.46
N ALA A 160 -1.38 1.53 -14.21
CA ALA A 160 -1.77 2.83 -13.69
C ALA A 160 -2.87 2.70 -12.63
N PHE A 161 -3.89 1.87 -12.88
CA PHE A 161 -4.93 1.60 -11.89
C PHE A 161 -4.35 1.01 -10.60
N ASP A 162 -3.52 -0.03 -10.71
CA ASP A 162 -2.93 -0.70 -9.54
C ASP A 162 -2.05 0.27 -8.74
N LEU A 163 -1.25 1.10 -9.41
CA LEU A 163 -0.39 2.10 -8.76
C LEU A 163 -1.21 3.17 -8.05
N GLU A 164 -2.22 3.75 -8.70
CA GLU A 164 -3.10 4.78 -8.12
C GLU A 164 -3.88 4.25 -6.91
N CYS A 165 -4.49 3.07 -7.05
CA CYS A 165 -5.25 2.47 -5.97
C CYS A 165 -4.34 2.03 -4.81
N SER A 166 -3.15 1.52 -5.10
CA SER A 166 -2.15 1.19 -4.08
C SER A 166 -1.72 2.44 -3.31
N ALA A 167 -1.44 3.54 -4.00
CA ALA A 167 -1.08 4.82 -3.38
C ALA A 167 -2.12 5.32 -2.37
N ARG A 168 -3.41 5.07 -2.62
CA ARG A 168 -4.50 5.45 -1.69
C ARG A 168 -4.48 4.66 -0.38
N VAL A 169 -4.00 3.41 -0.41
CA VAL A 169 -3.96 2.49 0.72
C VAL A 169 -2.56 2.34 1.32
N MET A 170 -1.57 3.13 0.91
CA MET A 170 -0.26 3.11 1.55
C MET A 170 -0.26 3.85 2.88
N ARG A 171 0.44 3.29 3.87
CA ARG A 171 0.86 4.02 5.07
C ARG A 171 2.01 4.99 4.73
N PRO A 172 2.18 6.07 5.51
CA PRO A 172 3.34 6.94 5.39
C PRO A 172 4.67 6.17 5.40
N ASN A 173 5.61 6.57 4.54
CA ASN A 173 6.90 5.90 4.31
C ASN A 173 6.83 4.49 3.72
N GLY A 174 5.65 3.96 3.41
CA GLY A 174 5.51 2.65 2.79
C GLY A 174 6.08 2.60 1.37
N ILE A 175 6.39 1.41 0.89
CA ILE A 175 7.10 1.18 -0.37
C ILE A 175 6.18 0.53 -1.41
N ILE A 176 6.22 1.03 -2.63
CA ILE A 176 5.65 0.35 -3.81
C ILE A 176 6.81 -0.08 -4.71
N VAL A 177 6.78 -1.34 -5.11
CA VAL A 177 7.67 -1.92 -6.12
C VAL A 177 6.86 -2.21 -7.36
N LEU A 178 7.28 -1.66 -8.50
CA LEU A 178 6.73 -2.03 -9.81
C LEU A 178 7.71 -2.93 -10.52
N ASP A 179 7.27 -4.09 -11.00
CA ASP A 179 8.09 -5.00 -11.81
C ASP A 179 7.98 -4.72 -13.31
N ASN A 180 8.88 -5.34 -14.08
CA ASN A 180 8.90 -5.32 -15.53
C ASN A 180 8.87 -3.93 -16.16
N ILE A 181 9.64 -2.99 -15.62
CA ILE A 181 9.69 -1.61 -16.12
C ILE A 181 10.24 -1.50 -17.56
N GLU A 182 10.86 -2.55 -18.10
CA GLU A 182 11.21 -2.61 -19.52
C GLU A 182 9.98 -2.62 -20.44
N GLN A 183 8.82 -2.98 -19.90
CA GLN A 183 7.54 -2.94 -20.61
C GLN A 183 6.91 -1.54 -20.50
N VAL A 184 6.11 -1.21 -21.51
CA VAL A 184 5.55 0.15 -21.66
C VAL A 184 4.64 0.51 -20.49
N GLY A 185 3.75 -0.40 -20.07
CA GLY A 185 2.73 -0.08 -19.06
C GLY A 185 3.30 0.34 -17.70
N PRO A 186 4.01 -0.53 -16.97
CA PRO A 186 4.56 -0.19 -15.65
C PRO A 186 5.43 1.08 -15.68
N ARG A 187 6.25 1.23 -16.73
CA ARG A 187 7.13 2.39 -16.89
C ARG A 187 6.37 3.70 -17.01
N PHE A 188 5.46 3.79 -17.98
CA PHE A 188 4.73 5.04 -18.23
C PHE A 188 3.68 5.32 -17.16
N ALA A 189 3.08 4.28 -16.56
CA ALA A 189 2.23 4.43 -15.38
C ALA A 189 3.00 5.13 -14.24
N THR A 190 4.23 4.68 -13.96
CA THR A 190 5.09 5.28 -12.92
C THR A 190 5.45 6.73 -13.23
N THR A 191 5.86 7.04 -14.46
CA THR A 191 6.20 8.41 -14.87
C THR A 191 4.99 9.35 -14.72
N GLN A 192 3.83 8.98 -15.27
CA GLN A 192 2.60 9.77 -15.19
C GLN A 192 2.07 9.89 -13.75
N PHE A 193 2.33 8.89 -12.91
CA PHE A 193 2.00 8.93 -11.50
C PHE A 193 2.83 10.00 -10.77
N LEU A 194 4.16 10.00 -10.93
CA LEU A 194 5.03 10.99 -10.27
C LEU A 194 4.80 12.43 -10.77
N GLU A 195 4.38 12.60 -12.03
CA GLU A 195 3.94 13.91 -12.55
C GLU A 195 2.69 14.44 -11.82
N ARG A 196 1.75 13.55 -11.46
CA ARG A 196 0.49 13.90 -10.79
C ARG A 196 0.62 13.94 -9.27
N HIS A 197 1.56 13.19 -8.72
CA HIS A 197 1.78 13.04 -7.27
C HIS A 197 3.24 13.36 -6.92
N PRO A 198 3.67 14.64 -7.06
CA PRO A 198 5.08 15.04 -6.88
C PRO A 198 5.58 14.89 -5.43
N GLU A 199 4.70 14.63 -4.46
CA GLU A 199 5.06 14.32 -3.08
C GLU A 199 5.58 12.88 -2.90
N TRP A 200 5.36 11.99 -3.87
CA TRP A 200 5.91 10.65 -3.86
C TRP A 200 7.38 10.66 -4.23
N ILE A 201 8.12 9.76 -3.59
CA ILE A 201 9.58 9.73 -3.67
C ILE A 201 9.99 8.61 -4.61
N ASP A 202 10.64 8.97 -5.72
CA ASP A 202 11.45 8.03 -6.50
C ASP A 202 12.73 7.74 -5.72
N VAL A 203 12.80 6.56 -5.10
CA VAL A 203 13.85 6.17 -4.14
C VAL A 203 15.26 6.29 -4.76
N ALA A 204 15.38 6.04 -6.06
CA ALA A 204 16.66 6.06 -6.78
C ALA A 204 16.85 7.31 -7.66
N GLY A 205 15.80 8.13 -7.85
CA GLY A 205 15.84 9.30 -8.72
C GLY A 205 16.14 8.95 -10.19
N VAL A 206 15.54 7.87 -10.70
CA VAL A 206 15.76 7.34 -12.05
C VAL A 206 14.53 7.44 -12.97
N VAL A 207 13.31 7.50 -12.43
CA VAL A 207 12.06 7.48 -13.20
C VAL A 207 11.93 8.75 -14.06
N GLY A 208 12.27 9.91 -13.51
CA GLY A 208 12.22 11.20 -14.24
C GLY A 208 13.29 11.37 -15.32
N LYS A 209 14.21 10.42 -15.50
CA LYS A 209 15.34 10.51 -16.45
C LYS A 209 15.05 9.87 -17.81
N VAL A 210 13.78 9.57 -18.12
CA VAL A 210 13.39 9.00 -19.41
C VAL A 210 13.62 10.03 -20.53
N ASP A 211 14.43 9.65 -21.52
CA ASP A 211 14.69 10.48 -22.70
C ASP A 211 13.45 10.54 -23.60
N ALA A 212 12.81 11.71 -23.67
CA ALA A 212 11.62 11.94 -24.47
C ALA A 212 11.85 11.69 -25.97
N ASN A 213 13.09 11.79 -26.47
CA ASN A 213 13.42 11.50 -27.86
C ASN A 213 13.64 10.00 -28.12
N ARG A 214 13.70 9.19 -27.05
CA ARG A 214 13.91 7.74 -27.10
C ARG A 214 12.94 7.02 -26.17
N PRO A 215 11.62 7.15 -26.41
CA PRO A 215 10.59 6.62 -25.49
C PRO A 215 10.61 5.10 -25.36
N LEU A 216 11.29 4.37 -26.23
CA LEU A 216 11.45 2.91 -26.15
C LEU A 216 12.86 2.47 -25.67
N ALA A 217 13.71 3.42 -25.25
CA ALA A 217 14.98 3.06 -24.63
C ALA A 217 14.74 2.31 -23.31
N ARG A 218 15.59 1.32 -23.04
CA ARG A 218 15.57 0.57 -21.78
C ARG A 218 15.71 1.56 -20.62
N PRO A 219 14.80 1.55 -19.63
CA PRO A 219 14.90 2.46 -18.49
C PRO A 219 16.06 2.04 -17.57
N THR A 220 16.52 3.01 -16.77
CA THR A 220 17.45 2.71 -15.67
C THR A 220 16.63 2.20 -14.47
N PRO A 221 16.85 0.98 -13.96
CA PRO A 221 16.13 0.47 -12.80
C PRO A 221 16.53 1.20 -11.51
N SER A 222 15.69 1.16 -10.49
CA SER A 222 16.00 1.72 -9.17
C SER A 222 17.09 0.95 -8.43
N PHE A 223 17.39 -0.29 -8.86
CA PHE A 223 18.44 -1.13 -8.29
C PHE A 223 19.19 -1.89 -9.40
N PRO A 224 20.53 -2.08 -9.30
CA PRO A 224 21.32 -2.76 -10.32
C PRO A 224 20.83 -4.18 -10.63
N ASP A 225 20.90 -4.54 -11.93
CA ASP A 225 20.56 -5.88 -12.45
C ASP A 225 19.13 -6.35 -12.12
N CYS A 226 18.23 -5.40 -11.90
CA CYS A 226 16.80 -5.61 -11.70
C CYS A 226 15.99 -4.89 -12.78
N PHE A 227 14.68 -5.11 -12.74
CA PHE A 227 13.71 -4.50 -13.65
C PHE A 227 12.61 -3.79 -12.87
N ASN A 228 12.98 -3.15 -11.76
CA ASN A 228 12.05 -2.55 -10.83
C ASN A 228 12.19 -1.04 -10.73
N PHE A 229 11.06 -0.37 -10.55
CA PHE A 229 11.01 0.95 -9.93
C PHE A 229 10.59 0.83 -8.47
N LEU A 230 11.20 1.66 -7.63
CA LEU A 230 10.93 1.77 -6.20
C LEU A 230 10.37 3.16 -5.91
N LEU A 231 9.12 3.20 -5.43
CA LEU A 231 8.49 4.41 -4.96
C LEU A 231 8.27 4.34 -3.44
N GLN A 232 8.42 5.47 -2.77
CA GLN A 232 8.12 5.61 -1.35
C GLN A 232 7.02 6.65 -1.14
N ALA A 233 6.02 6.27 -0.33
CA ALA A 233 4.96 7.16 0.10
C ALA A 233 5.52 8.28 0.98
N PRO A 234 4.98 9.51 0.91
CA PRO A 234 5.42 10.60 1.78
C PRO A 234 5.26 10.25 3.28
N PRO A 235 5.98 10.94 4.18
CA PRO A 235 5.91 10.70 5.64
C PRO A 235 4.60 11.22 6.29
N TYR A 236 3.55 11.41 5.49
CA TYR A 236 2.23 11.91 5.91
C TYR A 236 1.17 11.54 4.85
N TYR A 237 -0.10 11.55 5.23
CA TYR A 237 -1.20 11.55 4.27
C TYR A 237 -1.43 12.96 3.74
N LEU A 238 -1.34 13.12 2.42
CA LEU A 238 -1.64 14.39 1.76
C LEU A 238 -3.13 14.50 1.42
N VAL A 239 -3.72 15.65 1.73
CA VAL A 239 -5.06 16.06 1.31
C VAL A 239 -4.94 17.45 0.67
N GLY A 240 -5.15 17.51 -0.63
CA GLY A 240 -5.17 18.75 -1.41
C GLY A 240 -6.58 19.15 -1.82
N GLY A 241 -6.71 19.88 -2.93
CA GLY A 241 -8.02 20.35 -3.43
C GLY A 241 -8.93 19.26 -4.00
N VAL A 242 -8.41 18.05 -4.25
CA VAL A 242 -9.21 16.90 -4.68
C VAL A 242 -9.77 16.18 -3.45
N PRO A 243 -11.11 15.99 -3.35
CA PRO A 243 -11.72 15.28 -2.23
C PRO A 243 -11.16 13.86 -2.05
N ARG A 244 -10.83 13.52 -0.81
CA ARG A 244 -10.30 12.21 -0.41
C ARG A 244 -11.13 11.62 0.71
N SER A 245 -11.64 10.41 0.47
CA SER A 245 -12.19 9.52 1.51
C SER A 245 -11.11 8.58 2.04
N PHE A 246 -11.20 8.27 3.33
CA PHE A 246 -10.34 7.29 4.01
C PHE A 246 -11.09 5.98 4.33
N GLY A 247 -12.20 5.75 3.64
CA GLY A 247 -13.03 4.55 3.79
C GLY A 247 -14.22 4.76 4.73
N ASN A 248 -15.00 3.70 4.86
CA ASN A 248 -16.15 3.60 5.74
C ASN A 248 -15.74 2.98 7.06
N GLN A 249 -16.12 3.63 8.17
CA GLN A 249 -15.89 3.12 9.51
C GLN A 249 -17.20 2.56 10.08
N PRO A 250 -17.26 1.29 10.51
CA PRO A 250 -18.43 0.75 11.19
C PRO A 250 -18.60 1.40 12.56
N VAL A 251 -19.84 1.74 12.93
CA VAL A 251 -20.15 2.46 14.16
C VAL A 251 -21.38 1.92 14.86
N ASP A 252 -21.35 1.93 16.19
CA ASP A 252 -22.54 1.64 17.00
C ASP A 252 -23.45 2.85 17.13
N GLY A 253 -22.89 4.07 17.14
CA GLY A 253 -23.65 5.31 17.23
C GLY A 253 -23.91 5.93 15.86
N GLY A 254 -25.07 6.55 15.67
CA GLY A 254 -25.39 7.26 14.44
C GLY A 254 -25.11 8.75 14.43
N GLU A 255 -24.28 9.26 15.33
CA GLU A 255 -23.99 10.70 15.45
C GLU A 255 -22.56 11.04 15.05
N VAL A 256 -22.42 12.04 14.16
CA VAL A 256 -21.16 12.68 13.78
C VAL A 256 -21.30 14.17 14.05
N ALA A 257 -20.71 14.65 15.14
CA ALA A 257 -20.70 16.06 15.54
C ALA A 257 -19.52 16.84 14.96
N GLY A 258 -18.47 16.15 14.53
CA GLY A 258 -17.25 16.76 14.02
C GLY A 258 -16.21 15.73 13.60
N ILE A 259 -15.05 16.20 13.18
CA ILE A 259 -13.89 15.38 12.85
C ILE A 259 -12.67 15.76 13.69
N GLU A 260 -11.79 14.80 13.96
CA GLU A 260 -10.47 15.03 14.53
C GLU A 260 -9.41 14.76 13.47
N LEU A 261 -8.44 15.67 13.36
CA LEU A 261 -7.29 15.57 12.48
C LEU A 261 -6.03 15.53 13.34
N ASP A 262 -5.03 14.72 12.97
CA ASP A 262 -3.68 14.83 13.54
C ASP A 262 -2.73 15.40 12.49
N LEU A 263 -2.41 16.68 12.63
CA LEU A 263 -1.62 17.41 11.64
C LEU A 263 -0.12 17.08 11.78
N ALA A 264 0.49 16.69 10.66
CA ALA A 264 1.94 16.45 10.55
C ALA A 264 2.74 17.75 10.40
N ALA A 265 2.10 18.83 9.93
CA ALA A 265 2.69 20.14 9.72
C ALA A 265 1.63 21.23 10.00
N PRO A 266 2.04 22.51 10.21
CA PRO A 266 1.08 23.60 10.29
C PRO A 266 0.22 23.68 9.02
N ALA A 267 -1.05 24.06 9.19
CA ALA A 267 -2.00 24.27 8.11
C ALA A 267 -2.66 25.65 8.25
N ASP A 268 -2.82 26.33 7.12
CA ASP A 268 -3.54 27.61 6.98
C ASP A 268 -4.29 27.56 5.66
N GLY A 269 -5.62 27.51 5.70
CA GLY A 269 -6.44 27.32 4.50
C GLY A 269 -7.91 27.04 4.82
N VAL A 270 -8.61 26.46 3.84
CA VAL A 270 -10.02 26.09 3.99
C VAL A 270 -10.17 24.59 3.91
N LEU A 271 -10.67 24.00 4.99
CA LEU A 271 -11.01 22.60 5.08
C LEU A 271 -12.45 22.39 4.61
N HIS A 272 -12.61 21.54 3.60
CA HIS A 272 -13.89 21.06 3.11
C HIS A 272 -14.13 19.69 3.71
N VAL A 273 -15.26 19.49 4.38
CA VAL A 273 -15.63 18.22 5.00
C VAL A 273 -16.99 17.78 4.48
N GLN A 274 -17.12 16.50 4.16
CA GLN A 274 -18.40 15.82 4.00
C GLN A 274 -18.42 14.62 4.95
N ALA A 275 -19.42 14.58 5.82
CA ALA A 275 -19.70 13.42 6.66
C ALA A 275 -20.97 12.74 6.16
N ILE A 276 -20.93 11.43 5.97
CA ILE A 276 -22.07 10.62 5.54
C ILE A 276 -22.30 9.50 6.55
N VAL A 277 -23.53 9.35 7.03
CA VAL A 277 -23.98 8.24 7.87
C VAL A 277 -24.93 7.38 7.06
N ARG A 278 -24.59 6.10 6.88
CA ARG A 278 -25.41 5.11 6.17
C ARG A 278 -25.81 3.97 7.08
N THR A 279 -27.04 3.49 6.95
CA THR A 279 -27.51 2.28 7.61
C THR A 279 -27.90 1.21 6.59
N PHE A 280 -27.47 -0.01 6.81
CA PHE A 280 -27.80 -1.19 6.03
C PHE A 280 -28.52 -2.22 6.89
N GLY A 281 -29.24 -3.15 6.26
CA GLY A 281 -30.00 -4.20 6.96
C GLY A 281 -31.32 -3.76 7.59
N VAL A 282 -31.79 -2.55 7.27
CA VAL A 282 -33.05 -1.97 7.76
C VAL A 282 -33.85 -1.40 6.59
N ILE A 283 -35.19 -1.40 6.71
CA ILE A 283 -36.11 -0.84 5.71
C ILE A 283 -37.03 0.19 6.39
N PRO A 284 -37.07 1.44 5.91
CA PRO A 284 -36.19 1.99 4.87
C PRO A 284 -34.73 2.12 5.36
N ALA A 285 -33.77 1.99 4.45
CA ALA A 285 -32.39 2.37 4.73
C ALA A 285 -32.31 3.89 4.87
N GLU A 286 -31.43 4.37 5.74
CA GLU A 286 -31.14 5.78 5.95
C GLU A 286 -29.74 6.12 5.41
N GLU A 287 -29.67 7.22 4.65
CA GLU A 287 -28.43 7.89 4.26
C GLU A 287 -28.58 9.37 4.58
N LEU A 288 -27.75 9.88 5.49
CA LEU A 288 -27.72 11.27 5.90
C LEU A 288 -26.33 11.84 5.61
N SER A 289 -26.27 13.09 5.19
CA SER A 289 -25.00 13.77 4.99
C SER A 289 -25.04 15.23 5.46
N GLU A 290 -23.87 15.74 5.84
CA GLU A 290 -23.63 17.17 6.07
C GLU A 290 -22.31 17.54 5.41
N THR A 291 -22.27 18.72 4.81
CA THR A 291 -21.05 19.34 4.28
C THR A 291 -20.71 20.60 5.06
N ALA A 292 -19.42 20.91 5.18
CA ALA A 292 -18.95 22.13 5.84
C ALA A 292 -17.68 22.65 5.17
N GLU A 293 -17.59 23.98 5.07
CA GLU A 293 -16.38 24.71 4.68
C GLU A 293 -15.91 25.50 5.89
N LEU A 294 -14.70 25.20 6.36
CA LEU A 294 -14.23 25.67 7.66
C LEU A 294 -12.82 26.25 7.51
N PRO A 295 -12.59 27.51 7.90
CA PRO A 295 -11.22 28.03 7.96
C PRO A 295 -10.43 27.23 9.00
N LEU A 296 -9.26 26.72 8.60
CA LEU A 296 -8.38 25.97 9.47
C LEU A 296 -7.03 26.67 9.55
N ARG A 297 -6.70 27.17 10.74
CA ARG A 297 -5.38 27.68 11.08
C ARG A 297 -4.89 26.98 12.34
N ALA A 298 -4.00 26.01 12.18
CA ALA A 298 -3.53 25.18 13.27
C ALA A 298 -2.06 24.79 13.09
N GLY A 299 -1.35 24.62 14.21
CA GLY A 299 -0.01 24.01 14.23
C GLY A 299 -0.08 22.48 14.11
N PRO A 300 1.08 21.79 14.12
CA PRO A 300 1.13 20.33 14.14
C PRO A 300 0.45 19.76 15.39
N GLY A 301 -0.16 18.57 15.27
CA GLY A 301 -0.84 17.87 16.36
C GLY A 301 -2.35 17.77 16.17
N PRO A 302 -3.07 17.27 17.19
CA PRO A 302 -4.50 17.02 17.11
C PRO A 302 -5.30 18.31 17.06
N VAL A 303 -6.29 18.38 16.16
CA VAL A 303 -7.27 19.45 16.05
C VAL A 303 -8.68 18.87 15.91
N LYS A 304 -9.62 19.38 16.72
CA LYS A 304 -11.05 19.07 16.58
C LYS A 304 -11.72 20.11 15.72
N VAL A 305 -12.49 19.65 14.74
CA VAL A 305 -13.21 20.47 13.79
C VAL A 305 -14.70 20.14 13.92
N PRO A 306 -15.49 20.97 14.63
CA PRO A 306 -16.93 20.73 14.75
C PRO A 306 -17.63 20.95 13.42
N LEU A 307 -18.59 20.09 13.09
CA LEU A 307 -19.54 20.37 12.01
C LEU A 307 -20.53 21.44 12.50
N PRO A 308 -20.98 22.36 11.61
CA PRO A 308 -22.02 23.33 11.96
C PRO A 308 -23.31 22.68 12.44
N ARG A 309 -23.62 21.49 11.89
CA ARG A 309 -24.75 20.65 12.29
C ARG A 309 -24.29 19.20 12.39
N PRO A 310 -24.53 18.51 13.52
CA PRO A 310 -24.24 17.09 13.62
C PRO A 310 -25.10 16.27 12.64
N VAL A 311 -24.50 15.27 12.00
CA VAL A 311 -25.26 14.24 11.28
C VAL A 311 -25.74 13.22 12.30
N ARG A 312 -27.05 13.05 12.47
CA ARG A 312 -27.62 12.11 13.46
C ARG A 312 -28.65 11.19 12.82
N SER A 313 -28.33 9.90 12.80
CA SER A 313 -29.23 8.82 12.37
C SER A 313 -30.48 8.80 13.24
N ARG A 314 -31.65 8.62 12.61
CA ARG A 314 -32.93 8.47 13.32
C ARG A 314 -33.20 7.01 13.71
N ILE A 315 -32.41 6.08 13.18
CA ILE A 315 -32.54 4.67 13.46
C ILE A 315 -31.85 4.39 14.79
N SER A 316 -32.63 3.95 15.78
CA SER A 316 -32.11 3.56 17.09
C SER A 316 -31.10 2.41 16.98
N ASP A 317 -30.11 2.44 17.85
CA ASP A 317 -29.10 1.38 17.96
C ASP A 317 -29.79 0.06 18.35
N ARG A 318 -29.51 -1.01 17.60
CA ARG A 318 -30.04 -2.35 17.83
C ARG A 318 -29.13 -3.40 17.19
N ASP A 319 -29.20 -4.61 17.72
CA ASP A 319 -28.44 -5.74 17.20
C ASP A 319 -28.70 -5.97 15.70
N GLY A 320 -27.63 -6.26 14.97
CA GLY A 320 -27.69 -6.54 13.53
C GLY A 320 -27.73 -5.32 12.61
N LEU A 321 -27.80 -4.09 13.15
CA LEU A 321 -27.66 -2.88 12.34
C LEU A 321 -26.22 -2.74 11.82
N ASP A 322 -26.04 -2.63 10.50
CA ASP A 322 -24.76 -2.24 9.90
C ASP A 322 -24.82 -0.73 9.63
N ARG A 323 -24.25 0.06 10.55
CA ARG A 323 -24.12 1.50 10.38
C ARG A 323 -22.68 1.86 10.07
N ARG A 324 -22.50 2.74 9.08
CA ARG A 324 -21.20 3.18 8.59
C ARG A 324 -21.13 4.69 8.51
N VAL A 325 -19.97 5.23 8.88
CA VAL A 325 -19.61 6.62 8.70
C VAL A 325 -18.53 6.73 7.64
N GLU A 326 -18.73 7.62 6.69
CA GLU A 326 -17.71 8.02 5.72
C GLU A 326 -17.35 9.50 5.93
N ILE A 327 -16.06 9.78 6.02
CA ILE A 327 -15.52 11.14 6.06
C ILE A 327 -14.71 11.38 4.79
N THR A 328 -15.16 12.36 4.01
CA THR A 328 -14.44 12.87 2.84
C THR A 328 -13.94 14.27 3.15
N ILE A 329 -12.67 14.53 2.89
CA ILE A 329 -12.06 15.85 3.10
C ILE A 329 -11.32 16.35 1.87
N ALA A 330 -11.34 17.67 1.66
CA ALA A 330 -10.46 18.39 0.74
C ALA A 330 -9.89 19.62 1.44
N PHE A 331 -8.78 20.15 0.94
CA PHE A 331 -8.14 21.33 1.50
C PHE A 331 -7.73 22.29 0.38
N THR A 332 -8.21 23.54 0.45
CA THR A 332 -7.88 24.59 -0.53
C THR A 332 -7.04 25.69 0.13
N ASN A 333 -6.35 26.48 -0.71
CA ASN A 333 -5.36 27.49 -0.29
C ASN A 333 -4.13 26.93 0.44
N GLY A 334 -3.77 25.67 0.15
CA GLY A 334 -2.62 24.99 0.72
C GLY A 334 -2.71 23.49 0.53
N ALA A 335 -2.05 22.73 1.38
CA ALA A 335 -2.23 21.28 1.48
C ALA A 335 -2.24 20.86 2.95
N LEU A 336 -3.09 19.91 3.28
CA LEU A 336 -3.20 19.35 4.62
C LEU A 336 -2.35 18.08 4.68
N LYS A 337 -1.42 18.03 5.63
CA LYS A 337 -0.53 16.88 5.87
C LYS A 337 -0.95 16.24 7.18
N LEU A 338 -1.41 14.99 7.13
CA LEU A 338 -1.91 14.27 8.30
C LEU A 338 -0.95 13.15 8.73
N LYS A 339 -0.78 12.94 10.03
CA LYS A 339 -0.04 11.79 10.57
C LYS A 339 -0.86 10.49 10.53
N ALA A 340 -2.19 10.63 10.63
CA ALA A 340 -3.15 9.54 10.62
C ALA A 340 -4.38 9.94 9.80
N PRO A 341 -5.17 8.97 9.30
CA PRO A 341 -6.48 9.24 8.72
C PRO A 341 -7.37 10.06 9.68
N PRO A 342 -8.25 10.93 9.18
CA PRO A 342 -9.20 11.66 10.00
C PRO A 342 -10.14 10.69 10.73
N THR A 343 -10.48 11.00 11.97
CA THR A 343 -11.52 10.32 12.74
C THR A 343 -12.71 11.25 12.92
N PHE A 344 -13.88 10.72 13.31
CA PHE A 344 -15.05 11.53 13.64
C PHE A 344 -15.34 11.46 15.14
N TYR A 345 -16.08 12.42 15.69
CA TYR A 345 -16.53 12.36 17.08
C TYR A 345 -18.03 12.67 17.24
N PRO A 346 -18.69 12.11 18.27
CA PRO A 346 -18.15 11.15 19.24
C PRO A 346 -17.81 9.79 18.60
N VAL A 347 -16.63 9.24 18.91
CA VAL A 347 -16.26 7.89 18.44
C VAL A 347 -17.06 6.89 19.28
N ARG A 348 -17.87 6.05 18.62
CA ARG A 348 -18.47 4.86 19.20
C ARG A 348 -18.19 3.69 18.26
N PRO A 349 -16.96 3.16 18.29
CA PRO A 349 -16.58 2.06 17.42
C PRO A 349 -17.36 0.81 17.85
N ARG A 350 -17.78 0.03 16.86
CA ARG A 350 -18.46 -1.25 17.07
C ARG A 350 -17.52 -2.33 17.59
#